data_AF-A0A2T0L847-F1
#
_entry.id   AF-A0A2T0L847-F1
#
_cell.length_a   1.000
_cell.length_b   1.000
_cell.length_c   1.000
_cell.angle_alpha   90.00
_cell.angle_beta   90.00
_cell.angle_gamma   90.00
#
_symmetry.space_group_name_H-M   'P 1'
#
loop_
_entity.id
_entity.type
_entity.pdbx_description
1 polymer ?
#
loop_
_entity_poly.entity_id
_entity_poly.type
_entity_poly.pdbx_seq_one_letter_code
_entity_poly.pdbx_strand_id
1 'polypeptide(L)'
;MLDQARMVTALLQAVRTGDRETAQRLYDAFLPLETLRDDISLIRVLHDAVTFSRIADMGPILPLLSSTPPEHRAKIEHAARVLLALEHEFAQANPYLEP
;
A
#
# COMPACT_ATOMS: atom_id res chain seq x y z
N MET A 1 0.65 19.36 4.17
CA MET A 1 0.97 18.63 2.92
C MET A 1 1.00 17.12 3.23
N LEU A 2 -0.13 16.58 3.69
CA LEU A 2 -0.37 15.16 3.87
C LEU A 2 -1.81 14.94 3.42
N ASP A 3 -1.94 14.58 2.15
CA ASP A 3 -3.19 14.34 1.44
C ASP A 3 -3.19 12.89 0.92
N GLN A 4 -2.59 11.97 1.71
CA GLN A 4 -1.88 10.80 1.16
C GLN A 4 -2.60 9.44 1.30
N ALA A 5 -3.89 9.40 1.67
CA ALA A 5 -4.58 8.12 1.87
C ALA A 5 -6.02 8.12 1.33
N ARG A 6 -6.22 8.63 0.10
CA ARG A 6 -7.54 8.80 -0.50
C ARG A 6 -8.22 7.47 -0.83
N MET A 7 -7.48 6.46 -1.31
CA MET A 7 -8.09 5.16 -1.63
C MET A 7 -8.63 4.45 -0.39
N VAL A 8 -7.93 4.50 0.75
CA VAL A 8 -8.39 3.83 1.98
C VAL A 8 -9.58 4.56 2.61
N THR A 9 -9.62 5.90 2.55
CA THR A 9 -10.79 6.67 2.94
C THR A 9 -11.99 6.36 2.04
N ALA A 10 -11.79 6.29 0.73
CA ALA A 10 -12.84 5.90 -0.21
C ALA A 10 -13.34 4.47 0.05
N LEU A 11 -12.45 3.53 0.37
CA LEU A 11 -12.81 2.17 0.75
C LEU A 11 -13.70 2.17 2.01
N LEU A 12 -13.30 2.93 3.03
CA LEU A 12 -14.11 3.09 4.25
C LEU A 12 -15.50 3.64 3.94
N GLN A 13 -15.59 4.67 3.10
CA GLN A 13 -16.86 5.28 2.68
C GLN A 13 -17.73 4.30 1.90
N ALA A 14 -17.16 3.55 0.95
CA ALA A 14 -17.86 2.54 0.16
C ALA A 14 -18.45 1.44 1.06
N VAL A 15 -17.66 0.94 2.03
CA VAL A 15 -18.14 -0.05 3.00
C VAL A 15 -19.25 0.51 3.88
N ARG A 16 -19.13 1.76 4.37
CA ARG A 16 -20.14 2.42 5.21
C ARG A 16 -21.46 2.64 4.49
N THR A 17 -21.42 2.93 3.20
CA THR A 17 -22.60 3.19 2.36
C THR A 17 -23.18 1.93 1.71
N GLY A 18 -22.48 0.79 1.83
CA GLY A 18 -22.90 -0.47 1.25
C GLY A 18 -22.61 -0.61 -0.25
N ASP A 19 -21.79 0.27 -0.82
CA ASP A 19 -21.28 0.15 -2.20
C ASP A 19 -20.24 -0.98 -2.28
N ARG A 20 -20.75 -2.20 -2.46
CA ARG A 20 -19.94 -3.42 -2.51
C ARG A 20 -19.00 -3.47 -3.71
N GLU A 21 -19.40 -2.89 -4.84
CA GLU A 21 -18.60 -2.94 -6.07
C GLU A 21 -17.36 -2.04 -5.93
N THR A 22 -17.55 -0.80 -5.49
CA THR A 22 -16.42 0.10 -5.22
C THR A 22 -15.56 -0.42 -4.07
N ALA A 23 -16.17 -0.94 -3.01
CA ALA A 23 -15.43 -1.52 -1.90
C ALA A 23 -14.54 -2.69 -2.35
N GLN A 24 -15.07 -3.62 -3.15
CA GLN A 24 -14.30 -4.77 -3.63
C GLN A 24 -13.14 -4.34 -4.53
N ARG A 25 -13.39 -3.44 -5.49
CA ARG A 25 -12.35 -2.93 -6.39
C ARG A 25 -11.22 -2.22 -5.65
N LEU A 26 -11.56 -1.39 -4.65
CA LEU A 26 -10.55 -0.71 -3.83
C LEU A 26 -9.80 -1.70 -2.94
N TYR A 27 -10.51 -2.67 -2.33
CA TYR A 27 -9.89 -3.74 -1.53
C TYR A 27 -8.88 -4.56 -2.35
N ASP A 28 -9.26 -4.96 -3.56
CA ASP A 28 -8.42 -5.76 -4.46
C ASP A 28 -7.11 -5.06 -4.81
N ALA A 29 -7.09 -3.73 -4.85
CA ALA A 29 -5.86 -2.95 -5.09
C ALA A 29 -4.82 -3.11 -3.98
N PHE A 30 -5.24 -3.28 -2.72
CA PHE A 30 -4.33 -3.49 -1.58
C PHE A 30 -3.87 -4.95 -1.46
N LEU A 31 -4.68 -5.89 -1.95
CA LEU A 31 -4.50 -7.32 -1.72
C LEU A 31 -3.09 -7.85 -2.11
N PRO A 32 -2.47 -7.47 -3.24
CA PRO A 32 -1.14 -7.97 -3.58
C PRO A 32 -0.06 -7.66 -2.53
N LEU A 33 -0.09 -6.47 -1.93
CA LEU A 33 0.86 -6.12 -0.87
C LEU A 33 0.49 -6.80 0.46
N GLU A 34 -0.80 -6.93 0.76
CA GLU A 34 -1.29 -7.66 1.93
C GLU A 34 -0.93 -9.15 1.90
N THR A 35 -1.03 -9.82 0.74
CA THR A 35 -0.60 -11.21 0.58
C THR A 35 0.90 -11.36 0.89
N LEU A 36 1.74 -10.43 0.43
CA LEU A 36 3.17 -10.46 0.76
C LEU A 36 3.42 -10.25 2.27
N ARG A 37 2.64 -9.38 2.91
CA ARG A 37 2.70 -9.15 4.36
C ARG A 37 2.38 -10.42 5.15
N ASP A 38 1.39 -11.21 4.70
CA ASP A 38 1.00 -12.48 5.30
C ASP A 38 2.07 -13.57 5.06
N ASP A 39 2.54 -13.72 3.82
CA ASP A 39 3.48 -14.76 3.40
C ASP A 39 4.89 -14.58 3.99
N ILE A 40 5.35 -13.33 4.17
CA ILE A 40 6.75 -13.02 4.50
C ILE A 40 6.89 -12.54 5.94
N SER A 41 6.21 -11.45 6.27
CA SER A 41 6.17 -10.78 7.56
C SER A 41 5.57 -9.39 7.39
N LEU A 42 4.58 -9.09 8.23
CA LEU A 42 3.90 -7.80 8.26
C LEU A 42 4.88 -6.60 8.32
N ILE A 43 5.87 -6.66 9.21
CA ILE A 43 6.77 -5.51 9.46
C ILE A 43 7.84 -5.36 8.39
N ARG A 44 8.39 -6.47 7.88
CA ARG A 44 9.49 -6.44 6.89
C ARG A 44 9.00 -5.89 5.56
N VAL A 45 7.82 -6.33 5.12
CA VAL A 45 7.23 -5.89 3.85
C VAL A 45 6.89 -4.40 3.89
N LEU A 46 6.29 -3.91 4.97
CA LEU A 46 5.97 -2.49 5.08
C LEU A 46 7.21 -1.60 5.15
N HIS A 47 8.24 -2.01 5.90
CA HIS A 47 9.51 -1.28 5.99
C HIS A 47 10.18 -1.17 4.62
N ASP A 48 10.32 -2.28 3.90
CA ASP A 48 10.92 -2.30 2.56
C ASP A 48 10.05 -1.56 1.52
N ALA A 49 8.72 -1.66 1.60
CA ALA A 49 7.81 -1.04 0.65
C ALA A 49 7.99 0.49 0.55
N VAL A 50 8.27 1.16 1.68
CA VAL A 50 8.51 2.62 1.70
C VAL A 50 9.79 2.99 0.94
N THR A 51 10.88 2.25 1.16
CA THR A 51 12.14 2.43 0.42
C THR A 51 11.98 2.09 -1.05
N PHE A 52 11.38 0.95 -1.37
CA PHE A 52 11.28 0.45 -2.75
C PHE A 52 10.31 1.28 -3.60
N SER A 53 9.25 1.82 -3.01
CA SER A 53 8.36 2.79 -3.67
C SER A 53 9.01 4.17 -3.88
N ARG A 54 10.17 4.42 -3.27
CA ARG A 54 10.92 5.70 -3.30
C ARG A 54 10.22 6.84 -2.54
N ILE A 55 9.34 6.51 -1.59
CA ILE A 55 8.71 7.52 -0.72
C ILE A 55 9.74 8.08 0.26
N ALA A 56 10.53 7.21 0.89
CA ALA A 56 11.61 7.59 1.80
C ALA A 56 12.62 6.45 1.92
N ASP A 57 13.89 6.76 2.20
CA ASP A 57 14.87 5.74 2.57
C ASP A 57 14.70 5.37 4.05
N MET A 58 14.23 4.15 4.31
CA MET A 58 13.99 3.64 5.66
C MET A 58 15.25 3.07 6.34
N GLY A 59 16.40 3.04 5.64
CA GLY A 59 17.64 2.48 6.15
C GLY A 59 17.55 0.97 6.45
N PRO A 60 18.46 0.40 7.25
CA PRO A 60 18.36 -0.99 7.67
C PRO A 60 17.20 -1.20 8.66
N ILE A 61 16.57 -2.37 8.60
CA ILE A 61 15.60 -2.78 9.63
C ILE A 61 16.28 -2.86 11.01
N LEU A 62 15.50 -2.63 12.08
CA LEU A 62 16.01 -2.57 13.45
C LEU A 62 16.85 -3.81 13.83
N PRO A 63 17.87 -3.65 14.70
CA PRO A 63 18.60 -4.78 15.26
C PRO A 63 17.65 -5.85 15.82
N LEU A 64 18.04 -7.12 15.67
CA LEU A 64 17.27 -8.32 16.05
C LEU A 64 16.07 -8.65 15.13
N LEU A 65 15.77 -7.84 14.12
CA LEU A 65 14.85 -8.21 13.03
C LEU A 65 15.63 -8.67 11.81
N SER A 66 15.13 -9.72 11.13
CA SER A 66 15.73 -10.22 9.89
C SER A 66 15.34 -9.33 8.71
N SER A 67 16.29 -8.92 7.87
CA SER A 67 16.00 -8.23 6.60
C SER A 67 15.30 -9.16 5.62
N THR A 68 14.45 -8.64 4.72
CA THR A 68 13.75 -9.45 3.72
C THR A 68 14.72 -10.22 2.82
N PRO A 69 14.46 -11.52 2.56
CA PRO A 69 15.32 -12.32 1.68
C PRO A 69 15.31 -11.74 0.26
N PRO A 70 16.44 -11.72 -0.45
CA PRO A 70 16.56 -11.07 -1.76
C PRO A 70 15.50 -11.49 -2.79
N GLU A 71 15.08 -12.76 -2.77
CA GLU A 71 14.09 -13.35 -3.67
C GLU A 71 12.69 -12.72 -3.55
N HIS A 72 12.38 -12.08 -2.43
CA HIS A 72 11.09 -11.43 -2.21
C HIS A 72 11.09 -9.92 -2.53
N ARG A 73 12.28 -9.29 -2.61
CA ARG A 73 12.41 -7.83 -2.74
C ARG A 73 11.75 -7.29 -4.00
N ALA A 74 11.96 -7.96 -5.14
CA ALA A 74 11.36 -7.56 -6.41
C ALA A 74 9.81 -7.63 -6.39
N LYS A 75 9.24 -8.61 -5.67
CA LYS A 75 7.78 -8.73 -5.51
C LYS A 75 7.21 -7.59 -4.68
N ILE A 76 7.88 -7.26 -3.56
CA ILE A 76 7.50 -6.13 -2.69
C ILE A 76 7.61 -4.81 -3.44
N GLU A 77 8.72 -4.59 -4.15
CA GLU A 77 8.91 -3.38 -4.95
C GLU A 77 7.80 -3.21 -5.99
N HIS A 78 7.49 -4.28 -6.73
CA HIS A 78 6.43 -4.25 -7.73
C HIS A 78 5.07 -3.92 -7.11
N ALA A 79 4.67 -4.65 -6.06
CA ALA A 79 3.38 -4.43 -5.39
C ALA A 79 3.27 -3.01 -4.80
N ALA A 80 4.33 -2.52 -4.14
CA ALA A 80 4.35 -1.20 -3.53
C ALA A 80 4.28 -0.07 -4.58
N ARG A 81 5.01 -0.19 -5.69
CA ARG A 81 4.96 0.80 -6.78
C ARG A 81 3.61 0.82 -7.50
N VAL A 82 3.00 -0.36 -7.73
CA VAL A 82 1.67 -0.45 -8.33
C VAL A 82 0.63 0.20 -7.43
N LEU A 83 0.63 -0.12 -6.13
CA LEU A 83 -0.32 0.48 -5.19
C LEU A 83 -0.13 2.01 -5.10
N LEU A 84 1.11 2.50 -5.08
CA LEU A 84 1.38 3.94 -5.07
C LEU A 84 0.89 4.64 -6.36
N ALA A 85 1.07 4.00 -7.52
CA ALA A 85 0.55 4.54 -8.79
C ALA A 85 -0.98 4.64 -8.77
N LEU A 86 -1.66 3.60 -8.28
CA LEU A 86 -3.13 3.59 -8.13
C LEU A 86 -3.60 4.69 -7.17
N GLU A 87 -2.92 4.89 -6.04
CA GLU A 87 -3.25 5.97 -5.09
C GLU A 87 -3.12 7.35 -5.76
N HIS A 88 -2.05 7.57 -6.54
CA HIS A 88 -1.87 8.82 -7.27
C HIS A 88 -2.92 9.05 -8.36
N GLU A 89 -3.22 8.03 -9.16
CA GLU A 89 -4.25 8.10 -10.20
C GLU A 89 -5.63 8.37 -9.58
N PHE A 90 -5.95 7.67 -8.48
CA PHE A 90 -7.18 7.88 -7.74
C PHE A 90 -7.29 9.29 -7.17
N ALA A 91 -6.21 9.81 -6.58
CA ALA A 91 -6.16 11.17 -6.05
C ALA A 91 -6.37 12.22 -7.15
N GLN A 92 -5.75 12.03 -8.31
CA GLN A 92 -5.88 12.94 -9.46
C GLN A 92 -7.30 12.91 -10.05
N ALA A 93 -7.92 11.73 -10.12
CA ALA A 93 -9.29 11.58 -10.60
C ALA A 93 -10.34 12.11 -9.60
N ASN A 94 -10.01 12.17 -8.31
CA ASN A 94 -10.94 12.55 -7.24
C ASN A 94 -10.37 13.69 -6.37
N PRO A 95 -10.08 14.88 -6.94
CA PRO A 95 -9.38 15.95 -6.24
C PRO A 95 -10.13 16.49 -5.01
N TYR A 96 -11.46 16.34 -4.98
CA TYR A 96 -12.35 16.86 -3.92
C TYR A 96 -12.93 15.77 -3.01
N LEU A 97 -12.37 14.56 -2.99
CA LEU A 97 -12.78 13.56 -2.00
C LEU A 97 -12.34 14.06 -0.62
N GLU A 98 -13.31 14.45 0.21
CA GLU A 98 -13.05 14.92 1.57
C GLU A 98 -12.42 13.78 2.42
N PRO A 99 -11.45 14.09 3.30
CA PRO A 99 -10.84 13.12 4.20
C PRO A 99 -11.81 12.39 5.14
#